data_AF-A0A821KM66-F1
#
_entry.id   AF-A0A821KM66-F1
#
_cell.length_a   1.000
_cell.length_b   1.000
_cell.length_c   1.000
_cell.angle_alpha   90.00
_cell.angle_beta   90.00
_cell.angle_gamma   90.00
#
_symmetry.space_group_name_H-M   'P 1'
#
loop_
_entity.id
_entity.type
_entity.pdbx_description
1 polymer ?
#
loop_
_entity_poly.entity_id
_entity_poly.type
_entity_poly.pdbx_seq_one_letter_code
_entity_poly.pdbx_strand_id
1 'polypeptide(L)'
;MNLVIFTLFSLLSASVVDSSTIANSVYPWLTLPSTPGLPSPQAGPSCGIPILFLHGGFGNSDYWGFQIQALKSSYQCIVMDSRGQGRSTSSSANITYDLMAADVIGLLNYLGITQAHIVGW
;
A
#
# COMPACT_ATOMS: atom_id res chain seq x y z
N MET A 1 -35.74 16.62 -58.32
CA MET A 1 -35.10 17.65 -57.48
C MET A 1 -33.85 17.01 -56.90
N ASN A 2 -32.74 17.12 -57.62
CA ASN A 2 -31.50 16.37 -57.37
C ASN A 2 -30.44 17.31 -56.83
N LEU A 3 -29.94 17.05 -55.62
CA LEU A 3 -28.78 17.74 -55.07
C LEU A 3 -28.13 16.87 -53.98
N VAL A 4 -26.93 16.32 -54.22
CA VAL A 4 -25.87 16.04 -53.22
C VAL A 4 -24.59 15.76 -54.04
N ILE A 5 -23.70 16.72 -54.26
CA ILE A 5 -22.56 17.15 -53.41
C ILE A 5 -21.47 16.08 -53.27
N PHE A 6 -20.37 16.29 -54.01
CA PHE A 6 -19.05 15.68 -53.82
C PHE A 6 -18.47 16.07 -52.46
N THR A 7 -17.84 15.15 -51.73
CA THR A 7 -16.84 15.51 -50.72
C THR A 7 -15.70 14.50 -50.70
N LEU A 8 -14.49 15.04 -50.78
CA LEU A 8 -13.20 14.37 -50.81
C LEU A 8 -13.00 13.44 -49.61
N PHE A 9 -12.48 12.24 -49.87
CA PHE A 9 -11.82 11.42 -48.86
C PHE A 9 -10.44 12.01 -48.55
N SER A 10 -10.25 12.53 -47.34
CA SER A 10 -8.93 12.93 -46.82
C SER A 10 -8.35 11.79 -45.99
N LEU A 11 -7.16 11.32 -46.39
CA LEU A 11 -6.38 10.31 -45.68
C LEU A 11 -5.81 10.92 -44.40
N LEU A 12 -6.34 10.50 -43.25
CA LEU A 12 -5.74 10.80 -41.94
C LEU A 12 -4.78 9.65 -41.59
N SER A 13 -3.48 9.85 -41.79
CA SER A 13 -2.47 8.98 -41.22
C SER A 13 -2.46 9.14 -39.71
N ALA A 14 -2.82 8.10 -38.97
CA ALA A 14 -2.63 8.05 -37.52
C ALA A 14 -1.12 7.95 -37.23
N SER A 15 -0.51 9.05 -36.79
CA SER A 15 0.79 8.99 -36.12
C SER A 15 0.60 8.30 -34.78
N VAL A 16 1.28 7.18 -34.59
CA VAL A 16 1.43 6.53 -33.28
C VAL A 16 2.18 7.51 -32.38
N VAL A 17 1.48 8.10 -31.42
CA VAL A 17 2.13 8.79 -30.30
C VAL A 17 2.75 7.74 -29.39
N ASP A 18 4.06 7.59 -29.48
CA ASP A 18 4.86 6.82 -28.53
C ASP A 18 4.65 7.40 -27.13
N SER A 19 3.87 6.69 -26.31
CA SER A 19 3.47 7.14 -24.97
C SER A 19 4.51 6.81 -23.89
N SER A 20 5.78 6.59 -24.27
CA SER A 20 6.83 6.18 -23.33
C SER A 20 7.70 7.33 -22.78
N THR A 21 7.21 8.57 -22.83
CA THR A 21 7.85 9.66 -22.07
C THR A 21 7.51 9.52 -20.59
N ILE A 22 8.40 8.89 -19.82
CA ILE A 22 8.35 8.95 -18.36
C ILE A 22 8.38 10.43 -17.97
N ALA A 23 7.30 10.92 -17.37
CA ALA A 23 7.22 12.26 -16.84
C ALA A 23 8.24 12.40 -15.69
N ASN A 24 9.42 12.94 -15.99
CA ASN A 24 10.42 13.25 -14.98
C ASN A 24 10.05 14.59 -14.34
N SER A 25 9.46 14.53 -13.15
CA SER A 25 9.27 15.72 -12.34
C SER A 25 10.61 16.22 -11.78
N VAL A 26 10.78 17.54 -11.68
CA VAL A 26 11.99 18.17 -11.10
C VAL A 26 12.08 17.90 -9.58
N TYR A 27 10.97 17.54 -8.95
CA TYR A 27 10.88 17.34 -7.52
C TYR A 27 10.79 15.84 -7.16
N PRO A 28 11.69 15.31 -6.31
CA PRO A 28 11.71 13.89 -5.97
C PRO A 28 10.40 13.35 -5.38
N TRP A 29 9.56 14.18 -4.77
CA TRP A 29 8.26 13.76 -4.20
C TRP A 29 7.13 13.66 -5.23
N LEU A 30 7.33 14.16 -6.44
CA LEU A 30 6.38 14.01 -7.56
C LEU A 30 6.66 12.75 -8.39
N THR A 31 7.81 12.10 -8.18
CA THR A 31 8.12 10.78 -8.74
C THR A 31 8.33 9.80 -7.59
N LEU A 32 7.28 9.04 -7.23
CA LEU A 32 7.40 8.05 -6.17
C LEU A 32 8.07 6.77 -6.70
N PRO A 33 9.07 6.20 -6.00
CA PRO A 33 9.50 4.85 -6.31
C PRO A 33 8.33 3.89 -6.08
N SER A 34 8.33 2.76 -6.77
CA SER A 34 7.37 1.69 -6.51
C SER A 34 7.37 1.34 -5.02
N THR A 35 6.19 1.14 -4.44
CA THR A 35 6.08 0.64 -3.06
C THR A 35 6.85 -0.68 -2.96
N PRO A 36 7.90 -0.76 -2.12
CA PRO A 36 8.63 -2.00 -1.96
C PRO A 36 7.73 -3.03 -1.28
N GLY A 37 7.82 -4.28 -1.69
CA GLY A 37 7.17 -5.36 -0.93
C GLY A 37 7.80 -5.51 0.45
N LEU A 38 7.08 -6.15 1.36
CA LEU A 38 7.66 -6.58 2.63
C LEU A 38 8.89 -7.48 2.41
N PRO A 39 9.95 -7.34 3.22
CA PRO A 39 11.04 -8.31 3.21
C PRO A 39 10.50 -9.69 3.62
N SER A 40 11.23 -10.75 3.25
CA SER A 40 10.88 -12.12 3.67
C SER A 40 10.68 -12.18 5.19
N PRO A 41 9.63 -12.85 5.69
CA PRO A 41 9.40 -13.00 7.11
C PRO A 41 10.62 -13.60 7.81
N GLN A 42 11.06 -12.95 8.88
CA GLN A 42 12.19 -13.36 9.71
C GLN A 42 11.83 -13.15 11.17
N ALA A 43 12.31 -14.01 12.06
CA ALA A 43 12.24 -13.75 13.48
C ALA A 43 13.10 -12.50 13.77
N GLY A 44 12.47 -11.44 14.28
CA GLY A 44 13.18 -10.26 14.76
C GLY A 44 13.91 -10.56 16.08
N PRO A 45 14.65 -9.57 16.62
CA PRO A 45 15.20 -9.64 17.97
C PRO A 45 14.10 -10.03 18.98
N SER A 46 14.39 -11.00 19.86
CA SER A 46 13.40 -11.52 20.84
C SER A 46 13.32 -10.71 22.13
N CYS A 47 14.12 -9.66 22.26
CA CYS A 47 14.14 -8.76 23.41
C CYS A 47 13.76 -7.33 23.00
N GLY A 48 13.18 -6.58 23.94
CA GLY A 48 12.72 -5.21 23.72
C GLY A 48 11.22 -5.10 23.41
N ILE A 49 10.74 -3.86 23.29
CA ILE A 49 9.35 -3.56 22.94
C ILE A 49 9.22 -3.59 21.41
N PRO A 50 8.36 -4.44 20.84
CA PRO A 50 8.17 -4.52 19.39
C PRO A 50 7.52 -3.27 18.82
N ILE A 51 7.61 -3.10 17.50
CA ILE A 51 6.89 -2.08 16.75
C ILE A 51 5.78 -2.76 15.95
N LEU A 52 4.53 -2.36 16.16
CA LEU A 52 3.40 -2.73 15.32
C LEU A 52 3.14 -1.61 14.29
N PHE A 53 3.18 -1.99 13.02
CA PHE A 53 2.91 -1.11 11.89
C PHE A 53 1.48 -1.29 11.38
N LEU A 54 0.72 -0.19 11.37
CA LEU A 54 -0.67 -0.12 10.90
C LEU A 54 -0.74 0.76 9.66
N HIS A 55 -1.12 0.18 8.53
CA HIS A 55 -1.34 0.97 7.31
C HIS A 55 -2.64 1.78 7.38
N GLY A 56 -2.70 2.86 6.61
CA GLY A 56 -3.92 3.66 6.46
C GLY A 56 -4.98 3.02 5.55
N GLY A 57 -6.14 3.66 5.46
CA GLY A 57 -7.30 3.16 4.72
C GLY A 57 -7.03 2.90 3.23
N PHE A 58 -7.62 1.82 2.72
CA PHE A 58 -7.43 1.30 1.35
C PHE A 58 -6.00 0.86 1.03
N GLY A 59 -5.14 0.72 2.04
CA GLY A 59 -3.77 0.28 1.89
C GLY A 59 -3.54 -1.18 2.23
N ASN A 60 -2.27 -1.51 2.45
CA ASN A 60 -1.82 -2.76 3.04
C ASN A 60 -0.43 -2.54 3.67
N SER A 61 0.11 -3.54 4.33
CA SER A 61 1.38 -3.40 5.04
C SER A 61 2.64 -3.37 4.16
N ASP A 62 2.57 -3.60 2.84
CA ASP A 62 3.73 -3.41 1.95
C ASP A 62 4.24 -1.97 1.97
N TYR A 63 3.39 -0.99 2.30
CA TYR A 63 3.83 0.40 2.50
C TYR A 63 4.93 0.57 3.56
N TRP A 64 5.12 -0.41 4.44
CA TRP A 64 6.16 -0.40 5.46
C TRP A 64 7.47 -1.06 5.04
N GLY A 65 7.60 -1.56 3.80
CA GLY A 65 8.77 -2.33 3.35
C GLY A 65 10.11 -1.63 3.62
N PHE A 66 10.21 -0.32 3.37
CA PHE A 66 11.44 0.45 3.65
C PHE A 66 11.70 0.63 5.15
N GLN A 67 10.68 0.95 5.93
CA GLN A 67 10.81 1.15 7.38
C GLN A 67 11.20 -0.15 8.07
N ILE A 68 10.59 -1.27 7.68
CA ILE A 68 10.92 -2.59 8.23
C ILE A 68 12.34 -2.97 7.87
N GLN A 69 12.76 -2.75 6.62
CA GLN A 69 14.13 -3.03 6.22
C GLN A 69 15.15 -2.24 7.03
N ALA A 70 14.84 -1.00 7.40
CA ALA A 70 15.70 -0.16 8.23
C ALA A 70 15.69 -0.56 9.73
N LEU A 71 14.56 -1.04 10.25
CA LEU A 71 14.37 -1.23 11.70
C LEU A 71 14.51 -2.69 12.18
N LYS A 72 14.37 -3.68 11.30
CA LYS A 72 14.33 -5.11 11.67
C LYS A 72 15.58 -5.65 12.37
N SER A 73 16.72 -4.95 12.28
CA SER A 73 17.95 -5.31 13.00
C SER A 73 17.92 -4.94 14.47
N SER A 74 17.07 -3.98 14.85
CA SER A 74 17.02 -3.40 16.21
C SER A 74 15.69 -3.66 16.92
N TYR A 75 14.61 -3.88 16.17
CA TYR A 75 13.28 -4.12 16.71
C TYR A 75 12.64 -5.35 16.08
N GLN A 76 11.82 -6.05 16.87
CA GLN A 76 10.83 -6.94 16.30
C GLN A 76 9.75 -6.10 15.62
N CYS A 77 9.70 -6.18 14.29
CA CYS A 77 8.68 -5.51 13.47
C CYS A 77 7.49 -6.44 13.25
N ILE A 78 6.31 -5.99 13.65
CA ILE A 78 5.05 -6.69 13.44
C ILE A 78 4.25 -5.87 12.44
N VAL A 79 3.75 -6.54 11.41
CA VAL A 79 2.89 -5.94 10.40
C VAL A 79 1.51 -6.54 10.47
N MET A 80 0.50 -5.69 10.31
CA MET A 80 -0.88 -6.11 10.27
C MET A 80 -1.54 -5.50 9.04
N ASP A 81 -2.27 -6.32 8.29
CA ASP A 81 -3.25 -5.83 7.34
C ASP A 81 -4.59 -5.68 8.07
N SER A 82 -5.17 -4.50 8.01
CA SER A 82 -6.48 -4.22 8.60
C SER A 82 -7.56 -5.08 7.96
N ARG A 83 -8.62 -5.40 8.71
CA ARG A 83 -9.79 -6.15 8.21
C ARG A 83 -10.26 -5.64 6.85
N GLY A 84 -10.48 -6.57 5.92
CA GLY A 84 -10.91 -6.29 4.55
C GLY A 84 -9.89 -5.57 3.66
N GLN A 85 -8.62 -5.49 4.08
CA GLN A 85 -7.54 -4.85 3.33
C GLN A 85 -6.32 -5.78 3.25
N GLY A 86 -5.48 -5.57 2.24
CA GLY A 86 -4.28 -6.39 2.01
C GLY A 86 -4.60 -7.89 1.96
N ARG A 87 -3.93 -8.66 2.83
CA ARG A 87 -4.09 -10.13 2.94
C ARG A 87 -5.16 -10.54 3.96
N SER A 88 -5.74 -9.59 4.68
CA SER A 88 -6.77 -9.87 5.68
C SER A 88 -8.13 -10.04 5.03
N THR A 89 -8.91 -11.00 5.54
CA THR A 89 -10.28 -11.23 5.09
C THR A 89 -11.20 -10.10 5.54
N SER A 90 -12.33 -9.94 4.84
CA SER A 90 -13.41 -9.04 5.23
C SER A 90 -14.52 -9.81 5.94
N SER A 91 -15.35 -9.09 6.68
CA SER A 91 -16.56 -9.60 7.32
C SER A 91 -17.77 -8.76 6.91
N SER A 92 -18.99 -9.26 7.11
CA SER A 92 -20.22 -8.48 6.92
C SER A 92 -20.45 -7.41 8.01
N ALA A 93 -19.65 -7.40 9.07
CA ALA A 93 -19.75 -6.40 10.12
C ALA A 93 -19.34 -5.01 9.62
N ASN A 94 -20.02 -3.98 10.14
CA ASN A 94 -19.64 -2.59 9.91
C ASN A 94 -18.22 -2.34 10.45
N ILE A 95 -17.38 -1.70 9.64
CA ILE A 95 -16.04 -1.30 10.07
C ILE A 95 -16.16 -0.04 10.94
N THR A 96 -15.72 -0.15 12.19
CA THR A 96 -15.61 0.95 13.15
C THR A 96 -14.19 1.01 13.71
N TYR A 97 -13.78 2.16 14.24
CA TYR A 97 -12.47 2.29 14.86
C TYR A 97 -12.31 1.42 16.11
N ASP A 98 -13.36 1.27 16.93
CA ASP A 98 -13.33 0.37 18.09
C ASP A 98 -13.07 -1.07 17.68
N LEU A 99 -13.69 -1.50 16.58
CA LEU A 99 -13.52 -2.84 16.04
C LEU A 99 -12.11 -3.04 15.47
N MET A 100 -11.55 -2.05 14.77
CA MET A 100 -10.17 -2.10 14.30
C MET A 100 -9.16 -2.08 15.45
N ALA A 101 -9.41 -1.30 16.50
CA ALA A 101 -8.59 -1.29 17.72
C ALA A 101 -8.66 -2.64 18.45
N ALA A 102 -9.85 -3.26 18.49
CA ALA A 102 -10.02 -4.60 19.06
C ALA A 102 -9.22 -5.66 18.29
N ASP A 103 -9.08 -5.54 16.97
CA ASP A 103 -8.23 -6.45 16.19
C ASP A 103 -6.74 -6.29 16.54
N VAL A 104 -6.29 -5.06 16.73
CA VAL A 104 -4.91 -4.78 17.16
C VAL A 104 -4.65 -5.44 18.51
N ILE A 105 -5.55 -5.26 19.48
CA ILE A 105 -5.46 -5.89 20.79
C ILE A 105 -5.51 -7.42 20.66
N GLY A 106 -6.40 -7.95 19.83
CA GLY A 106 -6.50 -9.39 19.56
C GLY A 106 -5.22 -9.98 18.99
N LEU A 107 -4.59 -9.30 18.03
CA LEU A 107 -3.30 -9.69 17.47
C LEU A 107 -2.19 -9.69 18.52
N LEU A 108 -2.07 -8.62 19.31
CA LEU A 108 -1.05 -8.54 20.36
C LEU A 108 -1.24 -9.63 21.42
N ASN A 109 -2.48 -9.88 21.83
CA ASN A 109 -2.82 -10.97 22.76
C ASN A 109 -2.44 -12.34 22.18
N TYR A 110 -2.78 -12.60 20.91
CA TYR A 110 -2.43 -13.85 20.23
C TYR A 110 -0.91 -14.08 20.17
N LEU A 111 -0.14 -13.01 19.97
CA LEU A 111 1.32 -13.05 19.96
C LEU A 111 1.96 -13.05 21.35
N GLY A 112 1.17 -12.91 22.43
CA GLY A 112 1.67 -12.82 23.81
C GLY A 112 2.39 -11.50 24.12
N ILE A 113 2.08 -10.42 23.40
CA ILE A 113 2.73 -9.12 23.53
C ILE A 113 1.88 -8.20 24.39
N THR A 114 2.44 -7.73 25.51
CA THR A 114 1.73 -6.85 26.45
C THR A 114 1.96 -5.37 26.18
N GLN A 115 3.00 -5.01 25.41
CA GLN A 115 3.34 -3.64 25.07
C GLN A 115 3.98 -3.58 23.68
N ALA A 116 3.61 -2.58 22.89
CA ALA A 116 4.20 -2.31 21.58
C ALA A 116 4.26 -0.80 21.31
N HIS A 117 5.25 -0.37 20.54
CA HIS A 117 5.18 0.92 19.85
C HIS A 117 4.24 0.80 18.65
N ILE A 118 3.43 1.83 18.40
CA ILE A 118 2.53 1.85 17.24
C ILE A 118 3.03 2.89 16.25
N VAL A 119 3.11 2.50 14.98
CA VAL A 119 3.37 3.39 13.85
C VAL A 119 2.22 3.24 12.86
N GLY A 120 1.54 4.33 12.53
CA GLY A 120 0.42 4.33 11.58
C GLY A 120 0.10 5.72 11.03
N TRP A 121 -0.77 5.78 10.03
CA TRP A 121 -1.28 7.02 9.43
C TRP A 121 -2.78 6.93 9.09
#